data_AF-A0A3D5AXZ1-F1
#
_entry.id   AF-A0A3D5AXZ1-F1
#
_cell.length_a   1.000
_cell.length_b   1.000
_cell.length_c   1.000
_cell.angle_alpha   90.00
_cell.angle_beta   90.00
_cell.angle_gamma   90.00
#
_symmetry.space_group_name_H-M   'P 1'
#
loop_
_entity.id
_entity.type
_entity.pdbx_description
1 polymer ?
#
loop_
_entity_poly.entity_id
_entity_poly.type
_entity_poly.pdbx_seq_one_letter_code
_entity_poly.pdbx_strand_id
1 'polypeptide(L)'
;MTNHVHLLLTPMEEHGIGEMMQALGRRFVYYVNKTYRRTGTLWEGRYKASLIDSEAYLLTCMRYIELNPVRAGMVNHAGEYKWS
;
A
#
# COMPACT_ATOMS: atom_id res chain seq x y z
N MET A 1 -3.94 -0.72 7.54
CA MET A 1 -2.47 -0.53 7.70
C MET A 1 -1.69 -1.69 8.32
N THR A 2 -2.21 -2.52 9.23
CA THR A 2 -1.42 -3.63 9.81
C THR A 2 -1.28 -4.86 8.92
N ASN A 3 -2.19 -5.02 7.95
CA ASN A 3 -2.27 -6.18 7.05
C ASN A 3 -2.40 -5.82 5.56
N HIS A 4 -2.42 -4.53 5.22
CA HIS A 4 -2.47 -4.01 3.85
C HIS A 4 -1.87 -2.61 3.81
N VAL A 5 -1.50 -2.18 2.61
CA VAL A 5 -0.98 -0.84 2.30
C VAL A 5 -1.86 -0.16 1.25
N HIS A 6 -1.97 1.17 1.34
CA HIS A 6 -2.56 2.01 0.30
C HIS A 6 -1.45 2.86 -0.31
N LEU A 7 -1.35 2.90 -1.64
CA LEU A 7 -0.33 3.65 -2.35
C LEU A 7 -1.01 4.61 -3.34
N LEU A 8 -0.54 5.85 -3.37
CA LEU A 8 -0.92 6.86 -4.35
C LEU A 8 0.27 7.10 -5.28
N LEU A 9 0.15 6.72 -6.55
CA LEU A 9 1.28 6.59 -7.46
C LEU A 9 0.97 7.20 -8.82
N THR A 10 1.97 7.82 -9.43
CA THR A 10 1.96 8.23 -10.83
C THR A 10 2.94 7.33 -11.59
N PRO A 11 2.47 6.43 -12.47
CA PRO A 11 3.37 5.60 -13.25
C PRO A 11 4.14 6.44 -14.28
N MET A 12 5.42 6.12 -14.48
CA MET A 12 6.23 6.71 -15.56
C MET A 12 6.06 5.96 -16.89
N GLU A 13 5.58 4.71 -16.83
CA GLU A 13 5.43 3.79 -17.96
C GLU A 13 4.07 3.09 -17.87
N GLU A 14 3.50 2.70 -19.02
CA GLU A 14 2.15 2.11 -19.12
C GLU A 14 1.93 0.92 -18.16
N HIS A 15 2.94 0.07 -17.97
CA HIS A 15 2.88 -1.13 -17.13
C HIS A 15 3.57 -0.97 -15.77
N GLY A 16 4.06 0.23 -15.44
CA GLY A 16 4.98 0.46 -14.33
C GLY A 16 4.42 0.08 -12.96
N ILE A 17 3.11 0.25 -12.72
CA ILE A 17 2.48 -0.17 -11.45
C ILE A 17 2.53 -1.70 -11.30
N GLY A 18 2.22 -2.43 -12.38
CA GLY A 18 2.21 -3.90 -12.35
C GLY A 18 3.60 -4.47 -12.10
N GLU A 19 4.61 -3.93 -12.78
CA GLU A 19 6.01 -4.33 -12.64
C GLU A 19 6.55 -4.00 -11.24
N MET A 20 6.27 -2.79 -10.75
CA MET A 20 6.64 -2.37 -9.39
C MET A 20 6.03 -3.30 -8.34
N MET A 21 4.72 -3.59 -8.43
CA MET A 21 4.04 -4.48 -7.48
C MET A 21 4.57 -5.91 -7.55
N GLN A 22 4.92 -6.42 -8.74
CA GLN A 22 5.53 -7.74 -8.89
C GLN A 22 6.91 -7.79 -8.23
N ALA A 23 7.76 -6.78 -8.46
CA ALA A 23 9.09 -6.70 -7.88
C ALA A 23 9.05 -6.57 -6.35
N LEU A 24 8.21 -5.67 -5.84
CA LEU A 24 7.99 -5.47 -4.41
C LEU A 24 7.47 -6.76 -3.75
N GLY A 25 6.48 -7.39 -4.35
CA GLY A 25 5.89 -8.62 -3.82
C GLY A 25 6.91 -9.76 -3.72
N ARG A 26 7.69 -9.99 -4.78
CA ARG A 26 8.74 -11.02 -4.80
C ARG A 26 9.80 -10.77 -3.73
N ARG A 27 10.33 -9.54 -3.65
CA ARG A 27 11.41 -9.20 -2.72
C ARG A 27 10.94 -9.26 -1.27
N PHE A 28 9.73 -8.77 -0.99
CA PHE A 28 9.19 -8.74 0.36
C PHE A 28 8.82 -10.14 0.87
N VAL A 29 8.17 -10.97 0.04
CA VAL A 29 7.87 -12.36 0.40
C VAL A 29 9.15 -13.14 0.70
N TYR A 30 10.17 -13.01 -0.16
CA TYR A 30 11.47 -13.64 0.07
C TYR A 30 12.09 -13.18 1.39
N TYR A 31 12.12 -11.86 1.64
CA TYR A 31 12.65 -11.29 2.87
C TYR A 31 11.93 -11.84 4.11
N VAL A 32 10.59 -11.80 4.13
CA VAL A 32 9.79 -12.27 5.28
C VAL A 32 10.00 -13.78 5.50
N ASN A 33 9.92 -14.58 4.43
CA ASN A 33 10.10 -16.03 4.54
C ASN A 33 11.50 -16.39 5.04
N LYS A 34 12.54 -15.71 4.56
CA LYS A 34 13.92 -15.93 5.02
C LYS A 34 14.11 -15.48 6.48
N THR A 35 13.67 -14.28 6.83
CA THR A 35 13.86 -13.69 8.17
C THR A 35 13.13 -14.50 9.23
N TYR A 36 11.88 -14.89 8.97
CA TYR A 36 11.02 -15.55 9.94
C TYR A 36 10.97 -17.07 9.77
N ARG A 37 11.82 -17.66 8.92
CA ARG A 37 11.88 -19.10 8.60
C ARG A 37 10.51 -19.68 8.20
N ARG A 38 9.77 -18.93 7.39
CA ARG A 38 8.45 -19.30 6.84
C ARG A 38 8.57 -19.75 5.39
N THR A 39 7.54 -20.39 4.88
CA THR A 39 7.36 -20.72 3.46
C THR A 39 5.96 -20.33 3.00
N GLY A 40 5.75 -20.30 1.69
CA GLY A 40 4.45 -19.97 1.08
C GLY A 40 4.27 -18.49 0.72
N THR A 41 3.05 -18.12 0.37
CA THR A 41 2.66 -16.76 -0.02
C THR A 41 2.44 -15.88 1.20
N LEU A 42 2.66 -14.56 1.04
CA LEU A 42 2.34 -13.55 2.06
C LEU A 42 1.12 -12.71 1.69
N TRP A 43 0.99 -12.39 0.41
CA TRP A 43 -0.10 -11.57 -0.11
C TRP A 43 -1.35 -12.42 -0.33
N GLU A 44 -2.50 -11.90 0.10
CA GLU A 44 -3.81 -12.56 -0.06
C GLU A 44 -4.25 -12.67 -1.53
N GLY A 45 -3.78 -11.76 -2.38
CA GLY A 45 -4.12 -11.76 -3.80
C GLY A 45 -3.41 -10.69 -4.60
N ARG A 46 -3.94 -10.43 -5.81
CA ARG A 46 -3.47 -9.35 -6.67
C ARG A 46 -3.78 -7.98 -6.04
N TYR A 47 -2.94 -6.99 -6.35
CA TYR A 47 -3.24 -5.61 -6.02
C TYR A 47 -4.52 -5.14 -6.74
N LYS A 48 -5.16 -4.12 -6.17
CA LYS A 48 -6.28 -3.41 -6.78
C LYS A 48 -5.83 -2.00 -7.10
N ALA A 49 -6.24 -1.47 -8.25
CA ALA A 49 -5.92 -0.12 -8.68
C ALA A 49 -7.16 0.57 -9.23
N SER A 50 -7.21 1.89 -9.10
CA SER A 50 -8.25 2.73 -9.67
C SER A 50 -7.60 4.03 -10.15
N LEU A 51 -7.99 4.48 -11.34
CA LEU A 51 -7.51 5.74 -11.90
C LEU A 51 -8.03 6.91 -11.06
N ILE A 52 -7.17 7.90 -10.85
CA ILE A 52 -7.55 9.20 -10.31
C ILE A 52 -7.38 10.21 -11.43
N ASP A 53 -8.50 10.76 -11.88
CA ASP A 53 -8.59 11.64 -13.06
C ASP A 53 -9.05 13.06 -12.73
N SER A 54 -9.24 13.38 -11.44
CA SER A 54 -9.59 14.71 -10.97
C SER A 54 -8.81 15.12 -9.72
N GLU A 55 -8.53 16.42 -9.61
CA GLU A 55 -7.84 17.01 -8.46
C GLU A 55 -8.65 16.84 -7.16
N ALA A 56 -9.97 17.02 -7.22
CA ALA A 56 -10.83 16.82 -6.07
C ALA A 56 -10.77 15.37 -5.56
N TYR A 57 -10.72 14.39 -6.48
CA TYR A 57 -10.59 12.99 -6.09
C TYR A 57 -9.19 12.68 -5.56
N LEU A 58 -8.14 13.27 -6.16
CA LEU A 58 -6.76 13.18 -5.65
C LEU A 58 -6.67 13.61 -4.17
N LEU A 59 -7.19 14.80 -3.83
CA LEU A 59 -7.20 15.31 -2.46
C LEU A 59 -8.02 14.42 -1.52
N THR A 60 -9.11 13.84 -2.02
CA THR A 60 -9.93 12.89 -1.26
C THR A 60 -9.15 11.61 -0.95
N CYS A 61 -8.43 11.05 -1.93
CA CYS A 61 -7.58 9.88 -1.75
C CYS A 61 -6.42 10.15 -0.79
N MET A 62 -5.73 11.30 -0.92
CA MET A 62 -4.67 11.70 0.02
C MET A 62 -5.19 11.72 1.46
N ARG A 63 -6.29 12.43 1.72
CA ARG A 63 -6.92 12.47 3.05
C ARG A 63 -7.36 11.09 3.53
N TYR A 64 -7.89 10.26 2.64
CA TYR A 64 -8.32 8.91 3.00
C TYR A 64 -7.14 8.05 3.48
N ILE A 65 -5.99 8.11 2.80
CA ILE A 65 -4.79 7.35 3.17
C ILE A 65 -4.31 7.76 4.56
N GLU A 66 -4.13 9.06 4.80
CA GLU A 66 -3.67 9.59 6.10
C GLU A 66 -4.65 9.31 7.24
N LEU A 67 -5.96 9.30 6.97
CA LEU A 67 -6.97 9.04 7.99
C LEU A 67 -7.24 7.56 8.22
N ASN A 68 -6.65 6.65 7.43
CA ASN A 68 -6.89 5.21 7.57
C ASN A 68 -6.47 4.66 8.95
N PRO A 69 -5.30 5.02 9.53
CA PRO A 69 -4.91 4.60 10.87
C PRO A 69 -5.89 5.06 11.95
N VAL A 70 -6.41 6.28 11.83
CA VAL A 70 -7.43 6.84 12.74
C VAL A 70 -8.74 6.05 12.62
N ARG A 71 -9.21 5.82 11.39
CA ARG A 71 -10.42 5.02 11.12
C ARG A 71 -10.29 3.57 11.60
N ALA A 72 -9.08 3.03 11.58
CA ALA A 72 -8.76 1.69 12.08
C ALA A 72 -8.57 1.66 13.62
N GLY A 73 -8.72 2.79 14.32
CA GLY A 73 -8.57 2.88 15.78
C GLY A 73 -7.13 2.68 16.28
N MET A 74 -6.12 2.89 15.42
CA MET A 74 -4.72 2.68 15.77
C MET A 74 -4.09 3.89 16.48
N VAL A 75 -4.56 5.09 16.16
CA VAL A 75 -4.10 6.38 16.70
C VAL A 75 -5.29 7.35 16.79
N ASN A 76 -5.19 8.39 17.63
CA ASN A 76 -6.24 9.39 17.75
C ASN A 76 -6.12 10.49 16.69
N HIS A 77 -4.88 10.82 16.29
CA HIS A 77 -4.58 11.80 15.27
C HIS A 77 -3.71 11.19 14.17
N ALA A 78 -3.96 11.55 12.91
CA ALA A 78 -3.22 11.01 11.76
C ALA A 78 -1.70 11.19 11.89
N GLY A 79 -1.26 12.36 12.37
CA GLY A 79 0.16 12.66 12.59
C GLY A 79 0.87 11.84 13.66
N GLU A 80 0.14 11.02 14.44
CA GLU A 80 0.73 10.09 15.40
C GLU A 80 1.13 8.75 14.73
N TYR A 81 0.63 8.48 13.53
CA TYR A 81 0.96 7.26 12.80
C TYR A 81 2.24 7.44 11.98
N LYS A 82 3.28 6.70 12.34
CA LYS A 82 4.64 6.86 11.76
C LYS A 82 4.82 6.25 10.36
N TRP A 83 3.80 5.59 9.82
CA TRP A 83 3.90 4.78 8.61
C TRP A 83 2.98 5.26 7.47
N SER A 84 2.58 6.54 7.51
CA SER A 84 2.04 7.29 6.37
C SER A 84 2.84 8.57 6.19
#